data_AF-A0A345PGC3-F1
#
_entry.id   AF-A0A345PGC3-F1
#
_cell.length_a   1.000
_cell.length_b   1.000
_cell.length_c   1.000
_cell.angle_alpha   90.00
_cell.angle_beta   90.00
_cell.angle_gamma   90.00
#
_symmetry.space_group_name_H-M   'P 1'
#
loop_
_entity.id
_entity.type
_entity.pdbx_description
1 polymer ?
#
loop_
_entity_poly.entity_id
_entity_poly.type
_entity_poly.pdbx_seq_one_letter_code
_entity_poly.pdbx_strand_id
1 'polypeptide(L)' 'MDLKIASQENLKHLLDDLAVRLNVVNVSLMDAEDYDLEKYDDIKFLYDIVVKKGKLTTLETQAFIEELASVRLK' A
#
# COMPACT_ATOMS: atom_id res chain seq x y z
N MET A 1 15.39 3.09 8.81
CA MET A 1 14.23 3.43 7.98
C MET A 1 13.14 3.98 8.90
N ASP A 2 12.69 5.22 8.68
CA ASP A 2 11.65 5.88 9.49
C ASP A 2 10.43 6.16 8.62
N LEU A 3 9.37 5.37 8.79
CA LEU A 3 8.12 5.46 8.01
C LEU A 3 7.29 6.71 8.33
N LYS A 4 7.74 7.57 9.25
CA LYS A 4 7.12 8.89 9.48
C LYS A 4 7.57 9.94 8.47
N ILE A 5 8.65 9.67 7.75
CA ILE A 5 9.20 10.59 6.74
C ILE A 5 8.71 10.13 5.37
N ALA A 6 8.02 10.98 4.62
CA ALA A 6 7.68 10.66 3.24
C ALA A 6 8.98 10.61 2.40
N SER A 7 9.28 9.45 1.83
CA SER A 7 10.40 9.24 0.92
C SER A 7 10.09 8.12 -0.06
N GLN A 8 10.72 8.13 -1.24
CA GLN A 8 10.51 7.08 -2.24
C GLN A 8 10.89 5.70 -1.71
N GLU A 9 11.97 5.61 -0.92
CA GLU A 9 12.38 4.37 -0.26
C GLU A 9 11.31 3.85 0.71
N ASN A 10 10.73 4.74 1.53
CA ASN A 10 9.69 4.37 2.47
C ASN A 10 8.39 3.99 1.75
N LEU A 11 8.03 4.70 0.68
CA LEU A 11 6.85 4.39 -0.11
C LEU A 11 6.96 2.99 -0.72
N LYS A 12 8.10 2.69 -1.34
CA LYS A 12 8.41 1.35 -1.86
C LYS A 12 8.29 0.29 -0.78
N HIS A 13 8.84 0.54 0.41
CA HIS A 13 8.74 -0.41 1.50
C HIS A 13 7.29 -0.67 1.94
N LEU A 14 6.47 0.37 2.06
CA LEU A 14 5.05 0.24 2.42
C LEU A 14 4.30 -0.59 1.38
N LEU A 15 4.51 -0.31 0.10
CA LEU A 15 3.85 -1.00 -1.00
C LEU A 15 4.30 -2.46 -1.14
N ASP A 16 5.60 -2.74 -0.96
CA ASP A 16 6.15 -4.09 -0.96
C ASP A 16 5.54 -4.94 0.18
N ASP A 17 5.45 -4.39 1.40
CA ASP A 17 4.86 -5.13 2.53
C ASP A 17 3.33 -5.26 2.39
N LEU A 18 2.65 -4.24 1.84
CA LEU A 18 1.24 -4.34 1.47
C LEU A 18 0.99 -5.46 0.45
N ALA A 19 1.84 -5.59 -0.57
CA ALA A 19 1.72 -6.63 -1.59
C ALA A 19 1.69 -8.03 -0.97
N VAL A 20 2.58 -8.27 0.01
CA VAL A 20 2.66 -9.53 0.75
C VAL A 20 1.42 -9.73 1.64
N ARG A 21 1.05 -8.73 2.45
CA ARG A 21 -0.09 -8.85 3.38
C ARG A 21 -1.42 -9.04 2.67
N LEU A 22 -1.59 -8.39 1.52
CA LEU A 22 -2.80 -8.48 0.70
C LEU A 22 -2.76 -9.64 -0.30
N ASN A 23 -1.68 -10.44 -0.36
CA ASN A 23 -1.50 -11.52 -1.33
C ASN A 23 -1.80 -11.08 -2.77
N VAL A 24 -1.25 -9.94 -3.16
CA VAL A 24 -1.50 -9.33 -4.47
C VAL A 24 -0.89 -10.21 -5.57
N VAL A 25 -1.73 -10.66 -6.49
CA VAL A 25 -1.28 -11.47 -7.64
C VAL A 25 -0.46 -10.64 -8.62
N ASN A 26 -0.88 -9.40 -8.87
CA ASN A 26 -0.17 -8.49 -9.74
C ASN A 26 0.66 -7.48 -8.94
N VAL A 27 1.89 -7.87 -8.60
CA VAL A 27 2.83 -7.03 -7.85
C VAL A 27 3.21 -5.73 -8.56
N SER A 28 3.05 -5.64 -9.88
CA SER A 28 3.30 -4.38 -10.61
C SER A 28 2.29 -3.28 -10.23
N LEU A 29 1.16 -3.64 -9.60
CA LEU A 29 0.23 -2.65 -9.05
C LEU A 29 0.81 -1.90 -7.85
N MET A 30 1.86 -2.43 -7.23
CA MET A 30 2.50 -1.90 -6.02
C MET A 30 3.84 -1.23 -6.33
N ASP A 31 4.11 -0.92 -7.60
CA ASP A 31 5.34 -0.22 -7.97
C ASP A 31 5.29 1.21 -7.46
N ALA A 32 6.26 1.61 -6.63
CA ALA A 32 6.32 2.94 -6.04
C ALA A 32 6.46 4.05 -7.08
N GLU A 33 6.99 3.75 -8.28
CA GLU A 33 7.09 4.71 -9.37
C GLU A 33 5.71 5.15 -9.90
N ASP A 34 4.66 4.35 -9.68
CA ASP A 34 3.28 4.65 -10.07
C ASP A 34 2.50 5.46 -9.00
N TYR A 35 3.17 5.86 -7.91
CA TYR A 35 2.56 6.58 -6.79
C TYR A 35 3.27 7.91 -6.50
N ASP A 36 2.48 8.95 -6.23
CA ASP A 36 3.02 10.22 -5.76
C ASP A 36 3.39 10.15 -4.27
N LEU A 37 4.49 10.82 -3.90
CA LEU A 37 4.82 11.08 -2.50
C LEU A 37 3.77 11.94 -1.80
N GLU A 38 2.99 12.75 -2.53
CA GLU A 38 1.84 13.48 -1.98
C GLU A 38 0.76 12.54 -1.42
N LYS A 39 0.73 11.27 -1.86
CA LYS A 39 -0.18 10.23 -1.36
C LYS A 39 0.42 9.37 -0.25
N TYR A 40 1.63 9.68 0.19
CA TYR A 40 2.33 8.88 1.20
C TYR A 40 1.51 8.70 2.48
N ASP A 41 0.92 9.77 3.00
CA ASP A 41 0.13 9.70 4.24
C ASP A 41 -1.14 8.85 4.08
N ASP A 42 -1.82 8.95 2.93
CA ASP A 42 -3.00 8.13 2.61
C ASP A 42 -2.62 6.64 2.53
N ILE A 43 -1.53 6.32 1.83
CA ILE A 43 -1.03 4.94 1.68
C ILE A 43 -0.55 4.39 3.02
N LYS A 44 0.15 5.21 3.80
CA LYS A 44 0.61 4.83 5.15
C LYS A 44 -0.58 4.58 6.08
N PHE A 45 -1.64 5.36 6.00
CA PHE A 45 -2.86 5.14 6.78
C PHE A 45 -3.50 3.78 6.44
N LEU A 46 -3.62 3.45 5.14
CA LEU A 46 -4.11 2.13 4.71
C LEU A 46 -3.20 1.01 5.22
N TYR A 47 -1.89 1.17 5.11
CA TYR A 47 -0.90 0.24 5.65
C TYR A 47 -1.09 0.00 7.16
N ASP A 48 -1.21 1.06 7.94
CA ASP A 48 -1.39 0.95 9.39
C ASP A 48 -2.68 0.18 9.74
N ILE A 49 -3.76 0.36 8.97
CA ILE A 49 -5.01 -0.41 9.13
C ILE A 49 -4.79 -1.90 8.82
N VAL A 50 -4.14 -2.21 7.70
CA VAL A 50 -3.88 -3.60 7.28
C VAL A 50 -3.01 -4.32 8.31
N VAL A 51 -1.95 -3.67 8.79
CA VAL A 51 -1.07 -4.19 9.85
C VAL A 51 -1.84 -4.43 11.14
N LYS A 52 -2.69 -3.49 11.55
CA LYS A 52 -3.48 -3.59 12.79
C LYS A 52 -4.54 -4.69 12.72
N LYS A 53 -5.20 -4.88 11.56
CA LYS A 53 -6.17 -5.97 11.38
C LYS A 53 -5.48 -7.34 11.34
N GLY A 54 -4.30 -7.44 10.75
CA GLY A 54 -3.56 -8.68 10.63
C GLY A 54 -4.17 -9.61 9.57
N LYS A 55 -5.22 -10.35 9.91
CA LYS A 55 -5.90 -11.26 8.97
C LYS A 55 -7.10 -10.58 8.33
N LEU A 56 -7.10 -10.53 7.00
CA LEU A 56 -8.19 -10.01 6.20
C LEU A 56 -8.96 -11.16 5.53
N THR A 57 -10.26 -11.00 5.39
CA THR A 57 -11.08 -11.84 4.51
C THR A 57 -10.80 -11.50 3.06
N THR A 58 -11.12 -12.42 2.13
CA THR A 58 -10.95 -12.18 0.69
C THR A 58 -11.65 -10.91 0.21
N LEU A 59 -12.84 -10.61 0.73
CA LEU A 59 -13.60 -9.40 0.38
C LEU A 59 -12.91 -8.13 0.87
N GLU A 60 -12.38 -8.14 2.10
CA GLU A 60 -11.64 -6.99 2.64
C GLU A 60 -10.35 -6.77 1.88
N THR A 61 -9.58 -7.84 1.62
CA THR A 61 -8.37 -7.77 0.79
C THR A 61 -8.67 -7.16 -0.57
N GLN A 62 -9.76 -7.58 -1.23
CA GLN A 62 -10.16 -7.04 -2.53
C GLN A 62 -10.50 -5.54 -2.43
N ALA A 63 -11.26 -5.14 -1.40
CA ALA A 63 -11.58 -3.73 -1.18
C ALA A 63 -10.31 -2.87 -0.95
N PHE A 64 -9.36 -3.35 -0.16
CA PHE A 64 -8.07 -2.66 0.05
C PHE A 64 -7.27 -2.52 -1.25
N ILE A 65 -7.24 -3.55 -2.08
CA ILE A 65 -6.54 -3.51 -3.37
C ILE A 65 -7.20 -2.49 -4.31
N GLU A 66 -8.53 -2.43 -4.36
CA GLU A 66 -9.26 -1.45 -5.17
C GLU A 66 -9.01 -0.02 -4.70
N GLU A 67 -8.98 0.20 -3.39
CA GLU A 67 -8.71 1.50 -2.79
C GLU A 67 -7.25 1.94 -3.05
N LEU A 68 -6.28 1.04 -2.90
CA LEU A 68 -4.88 1.28 -3.27
C LEU A 68 -4.69 1.53 -4.78
N ALA A 69 -5.46 0.87 -5.63
CA ALA A 69 -5.41 1.11 -7.07
C ALA A 69 -6.01 2.48 -7.44
N SER A 70 -6.97 2.98 -6.66
CA SER A 70 -7.62 4.27 -6.90
C SER A 70 -6.71 5.48 -6.66
N VAL A 71 -5.66 5.33 -5.83
CA VAL A 71 -4.71 6.39 -5.50
C VAL A 71 -3.46 6.38 -6.39
N ARG A 72 -3.35 5.45 -7.35
CA ARG A 72 -2.28 5.43 -8.36
C ARG A 72 -2.39 6.61 -9.30
N LEU A 73 -1.24 7.15 -9.70
CA LEU A 73 -1.15 8.06 -10.83
C LEU A 73 -1.37 7.22 -12.11
N LYS A 74 -2.36 7.59 -12.94
CA LYS A 74 -2.62 6.92 -14.23
C LYS A 74 -1.64 7.37 -15.30
#